data_AF-A0A7S0MZ34-F1
#
_entry.id   AF-A0A7S0MZ34-F1
#
_cell.length_a   1.000
_cell.length_b   1.000
_cell.length_c   1.000
_cell.angle_alpha   90.00
_cell.angle_beta   90.00
_cell.angle_gamma   90.00
#
_symmetry.space_group_name_H-M   'P 1'
#
loop_
_entity.id
_entity.type
_entity.pdbx_description
1 polymer ?
#
loop_
_entity_poly.entity_id
_entity_poly.type
_entity_poly.pdbx_seq_one_letter_code
_entity_poly.pdbx_strand_id
1 'polypeptide(L)'
;ALEERQTSASDQQQWQITRHPEVPDVLLVNGRGPVPVDYTATGGREVVVDRKCGEAVLRGAEVFVPGVLGCSPNVQPGDQVAVSVAVEPPGSSWCGMTKGTTLGSQQDDVKGRERRE
;
A
#
# COMPACT_ATOMS: atom_id res chain seq x y z
N ALA A 1 10.66 17.27 -10.91
CA ALA A 1 9.82 17.67 -9.78
C ALA A 1 9.95 16.56 -8.74
N LEU A 2 10.69 16.83 -7.66
CA LEU A 2 10.77 15.96 -6.48
C LEU A 2 9.57 16.37 -5.63
N GLU A 3 8.53 15.54 -5.61
CA GLU A 3 7.32 15.83 -4.84
C GLU A 3 7.58 15.53 -3.36
N GLU A 4 7.23 16.50 -2.53
CA GLU A 4 7.69 16.64 -1.16
C GLU A 4 7.06 15.61 -0.21
N ARG A 5 7.87 15.15 0.73
CA ARG A 5 7.52 14.23 1.82
C ARG A 5 6.29 14.72 2.59
N GLN A 6 5.23 13.91 2.59
CA GLN A 6 4.28 13.89 3.72
C GLN A 6 4.60 12.70 4.63
N THR A 7 5.78 12.70 5.24
CA THR A 7 5.94 12.03 6.53
C THR A 7 5.28 12.92 7.57
N SER A 8 4.10 12.53 8.02
CA SER A 8 3.43 13.13 9.18
C SER A 8 4.41 13.24 10.35
N ALA A 9 4.36 14.38 11.04
CA ALA A 9 5.38 14.91 11.94
C ALA A 9 5.63 14.13 13.26
N SER A 10 5.29 12.85 13.34
CA SER A 10 5.27 12.09 14.61
C SER A 10 6.24 10.91 14.70
N ASP A 11 6.84 10.42 13.62
CA ASP A 11 7.75 9.26 13.70
C ASP A 11 9.22 9.71 13.72
N GLN A 12 9.64 10.35 14.82
CA GLN A 12 11.06 10.35 15.20
C GLN A 12 11.40 8.98 15.77
N GLN A 13 11.42 7.98 14.90
CA GLN A 13 11.71 6.59 15.27
C GLN A 13 13.21 6.47 15.59
N GLN A 14 13.53 6.13 16.82
CA GLN A 14 14.89 5.76 17.21
C GLN A 14 15.20 4.34 16.68
N TRP A 15 16.15 4.24 15.75
CA TRP A 15 16.60 2.95 15.21
C TRP A 15 17.62 2.29 16.13
N GLN A 16 17.43 0.99 16.40
CA GLN A 16 18.44 0.16 17.07
C GLN A 16 19.35 -0.46 16.01
N ILE A 17 20.60 -0.03 15.99
CA ILE A 17 21.62 -0.49 15.05
C ILE A 17 22.67 -1.29 15.83
N THR A 18 22.91 -2.54 15.44
CA THR A 18 23.94 -3.40 16.04
C THR A 18 24.90 -3.91 14.97
N ARG A 19 26.16 -4.17 15.33
CA ARG A 19 27.14 -4.80 14.41
C ARG A 19 26.97 -6.30 14.44
N HIS A 20 27.09 -6.97 13.28
CA HIS A 20 27.03 -8.43 13.23
C HIS A 20 28.25 -9.04 13.95
N PRO A 21 28.07 -10.06 14.81
CA PRO A 21 29.16 -10.57 15.65
C PRO A 21 30.28 -11.26 14.86
N GLU A 22 29.95 -11.89 13.73
CA GLU A 22 30.91 -12.68 12.94
C GLU A 22 31.33 -12.01 11.63
N VAL A 23 30.62 -10.96 11.20
CA VAL A 23 30.85 -10.31 9.89
C VAL A 23 31.07 -8.81 10.14
N PRO A 24 32.32 -8.33 10.12
CA PRO A 24 32.68 -7.02 10.65
C PRO A 24 32.06 -5.83 9.89
N ASP A 25 31.74 -6.03 8.61
CA ASP A 25 31.24 -4.98 7.71
C ASP A 25 29.70 -4.98 7.57
N VAL A 26 28.99 -5.72 8.44
CA VAL A 26 27.51 -5.80 8.41
C VAL A 26 26.90 -5.11 9.63
N LEU A 27 25.93 -4.24 9.34
CA LEU A 27 25.06 -3.61 10.34
C LEU A 27 23.68 -4.26 10.29
N LEU A 28 23.15 -4.56 11.47
CA LEU A 28 21.80 -5.06 11.69
C LEU A 28 20.94 -3.90 12.18
N VAL A 29 19.84 -3.64 11.48
CA VAL A 29 18.83 -2.64 11.84
C VAL A 29 17.55 -3.37 12.19
N ASN A 30 17.05 -3.18 13.41
CA ASN A 30 15.82 -3.85 13.84
C ASN A 30 14.60 -3.28 13.09
N GLY A 31 13.83 -4.18 12.47
CA GLY A 31 12.57 -3.83 11.82
C GLY A 31 11.45 -3.53 12.83
N ARG A 32 10.41 -2.85 12.36
CA ARG A 32 9.16 -2.60 13.09
C ARG A 32 8.03 -3.38 12.44
N GLY A 33 7.22 -4.07 13.23
CA GLY A 33 5.98 -4.70 12.77
C GLY A 33 5.78 -6.13 13.28
N PRO A 34 4.65 -6.77 12.93
CA PRO A 34 3.60 -6.26 12.04
C PRO A 34 2.72 -5.18 12.70
N VAL A 35 2.37 -4.13 11.96
CA VAL A 35 1.45 -3.07 12.40
C VAL A 35 0.06 -3.38 11.84
N PRO A 36 -1.01 -3.37 12.66
CA PRO A 36 -2.36 -3.59 12.15
C PRO A 36 -2.75 -2.46 11.19
N VAL A 37 -3.31 -2.84 10.03
CA VAL A 37 -3.78 -1.90 9.02
C VAL A 37 -5.26 -1.60 9.28
N ASP A 38 -5.59 -0.34 9.49
CA ASP A 38 -6.97 0.13 9.60
C ASP A 38 -7.47 0.64 8.24
N TYR A 39 -8.31 -0.18 7.59
CA TYR A 39 -8.94 0.16 6.32
C TYR A 39 -10.08 1.19 6.45
N THR A 40 -10.60 1.42 7.67
CA THR A 40 -11.68 2.39 7.88
C THR A 40 -11.18 3.83 7.83
N ALA A 41 -9.94 4.06 8.29
CA ALA A 41 -9.27 5.36 8.24
C ALA A 41 -9.11 5.90 6.81
N THR A 42 -9.05 5.03 5.80
CA THR A 42 -8.87 5.42 4.40
C THR A 42 -10.18 5.72 3.68
N GLY A 43 -11.33 5.59 4.36
CA GLY A 43 -12.65 5.76 3.75
C GLY A 43 -12.96 4.73 2.66
N GLY A 44 -12.28 3.58 2.69
CA GLY A 44 -12.38 2.56 1.64
C GLY A 44 -11.55 2.85 0.38
N ARG A 45 -10.72 3.90 0.37
CA ARG A 45 -9.78 4.14 -0.74
C ARG A 45 -8.62 3.17 -0.66
N GLU A 46 -8.31 2.55 -1.80
CA GLU A 46 -7.30 1.52 -1.91
C GLU A 46 -6.49 1.67 -3.20
N VAL A 47 -5.23 1.27 -3.13
CA VAL A 47 -4.30 1.12 -4.25
C VAL A 47 -3.78 -0.31 -4.25
N VAL A 48 -3.98 -1.01 -5.35
CA VAL A 48 -3.49 -2.38 -5.54
C VAL A 48 -2.18 -2.35 -6.30
N VAL A 49 -1.16 -3.00 -5.77
CA VAL A 49 0.17 -3.11 -6.36
C VAL A 49 0.49 -4.55 -6.78
N ASP A 50 1.50 -4.69 -7.63
CA ASP A 50 2.02 -6.00 -8.00
C ASP A 50 2.79 -6.67 -6.85
N ARG A 51 3.05 -7.98 -7.01
CA ARG A 51 3.75 -8.78 -6.01
C ARG A 51 5.14 -8.24 -5.67
N LYS A 52 5.91 -7.78 -6.66
CA LYS A 52 7.29 -7.31 -6.45
C LYS A 52 7.32 -6.00 -5.67
N CYS A 53 6.39 -5.10 -5.96
CA CYS A 53 6.18 -3.87 -5.24
C CYS A 53 5.76 -4.17 -3.80
N GLY A 54 4.80 -5.08 -3.59
CA GLY A 54 4.39 -5.52 -2.25
C GLY A 54 5.56 -6.02 -1.39
N GLU A 55 6.40 -6.90 -1.93
CA GLU A 55 7.60 -7.39 -1.24
C GLU A 55 8.61 -6.28 -0.92
N ALA A 56 8.74 -5.28 -1.79
CA ALA A 56 9.58 -4.12 -1.54
C ALA A 56 9.00 -3.22 -0.43
N VAL A 57 7.69 -2.98 -0.43
CA VAL A 57 6.99 -2.19 0.58
C VAL A 57 7.11 -2.82 1.97
N LEU A 58 7.02 -4.15 2.08
CA LEU A 58 7.25 -4.87 3.34
C LEU A 58 8.67 -4.72 3.88
N ARG A 59 9.63 -4.35 3.04
CA ARG A 59 11.01 -3.98 3.44
C ARG A 59 11.17 -2.48 3.75
N GLY A 60 10.10 -1.69 3.68
CA GLY A 60 10.09 -0.25 3.93
C GLY A 60 10.27 0.62 2.69
N ALA A 61 10.10 0.08 1.48
CA ALA A 61 10.14 0.88 0.26
C ALA A 61 8.84 1.67 0.02
N GLU A 62 8.96 2.77 -0.71
CA GLU A 62 7.81 3.54 -1.20
C GLU A 62 7.18 2.90 -2.44
N VAL A 63 5.90 3.19 -2.66
CA VAL A 63 5.16 2.76 -3.85
C VAL A 63 5.35 3.78 -4.96
N PHE A 64 5.70 3.31 -6.15
CA PHE A 64 5.81 4.14 -7.35
C PHE A 64 4.87 3.64 -8.45
N VAL A 65 4.47 4.56 -9.34
CA VAL A 65 3.54 4.32 -10.46
C VAL A 65 3.79 3.01 -11.22
N PRO A 66 5.03 2.59 -11.54
CA PRO A 66 5.26 1.35 -12.29
C PRO A 66 4.76 0.08 -11.61
N GLY A 67 4.69 0.05 -10.27
CA GLY A 67 4.23 -1.10 -9.49
C GLY A 67 2.72 -1.10 -9.20
N VAL A 68 2.02 -0.02 -9.55
CA VAL A 68 0.57 0.11 -9.32
C VAL A 68 -0.20 -0.63 -10.43
N LEU A 69 -1.11 -1.51 -10.02
CA LEU A 69 -2.03 -2.21 -10.90
C LEU A 69 -3.36 -1.48 -11.03
N GLY A 70 -3.85 -0.90 -9.93
CA GLY A 70 -5.13 -0.20 -9.92
C GLY A 70 -5.38 0.59 -8.65
N CYS A 71 -6.44 1.40 -8.66
CA CYS A 71 -6.87 2.15 -7.49
C CYS A 71 -8.39 2.34 -7.46
N SER A 72 -8.92 2.67 -6.29
CA SER A 72 -10.31 3.12 -6.12
C SER A 72 -10.57 4.39 -6.95
N PRO A 73 -11.82 4.63 -7.39
CA PRO A 73 -12.17 5.86 -8.08
C PRO A 73 -11.98 7.08 -7.17
N ASN A 74 -11.75 8.23 -7.79
CA ASN A 74 -11.67 9.54 -7.13
C ASN A 74 -10.54 9.70 -6.09
N VAL A 75 -9.48 8.88 -6.14
CA VAL A 75 -8.27 9.11 -5.35
C VAL A 75 -7.57 10.38 -5.85
N GLN A 76 -7.35 11.33 -4.94
CA GLN A 76 -6.71 12.61 -5.22
C GLN A 76 -5.40 12.76 -4.42
N PRO A 77 -4.49 13.67 -4.85
CA PRO A 77 -3.31 14.00 -4.06
C PRO A 77 -3.69 14.44 -2.64
N GLY A 78 -3.04 13.85 -1.64
CA GLY A 78 -3.32 14.09 -0.22
C GLY A 78 -4.34 13.13 0.41
N ASP A 79 -5.00 12.27 -0.38
CA ASP A 79 -5.85 11.23 0.18
C ASP A 79 -5.05 10.15 0.90
N GLN A 80 -5.53 9.76 2.08
CA GLN A 80 -5.05 8.54 2.74
C GLN A 80 -5.66 7.32 2.04
N VAL A 81 -4.80 6.37 1.66
CA VAL A 81 -5.17 5.16 0.91
C VAL A 81 -4.59 3.91 1.58
N ALA A 82 -5.30 2.79 1.46
CA ALA A 82 -4.78 1.48 1.85
C ALA A 82 -3.99 0.88 0.68
N VAL A 83 -2.83 0.29 0.93
CA VAL A 83 -2.06 -0.41 -0.11
C VAL A 83 -2.25 -1.91 0.06
N SER A 84 -2.70 -2.57 -0.99
CA SER A 84 -2.84 -4.03 -1.03
C SER A 84 -2.09 -4.62 -2.20
N VAL A 85 -1.83 -5.93 -2.13
CA VAL A 85 -1.04 -6.66 -3.13
C VAL A 85 -1.95 -7.62 -3.87
N ALA A 86 -1.94 -7.57 -5.19
CA ALA A 86 -2.63 -8.56 -6.01
C ALA A 86 -1.85 -9.88 -5.95
N VAL A 87 -2.39 -10.86 -5.22
CA VAL A 87 -1.80 -12.20 -5.10
C VAL A 87 -2.32 -13.08 -6.22
N GLU A 88 -1.39 -13.73 -6.93
CA GLU A 88 -1.73 -14.69 -7.98
C GLU A 88 -2.37 -15.94 -7.38
N PRO A 89 -3.40 -16.51 -8.02
CA PRO A 89 -3.94 -17.79 -7.59
C PRO A 89 -2.89 -18.89 -7.81
N PRO A 90 -2.93 -19.97 -6.99
CA PRO A 90 -1.97 -21.07 -7.11
C PRO A 90 -1.93 -21.63 -8.54
N GLY A 91 -0.74 -21.70 -9.14
CA GLY A 91 -0.54 -22.22 -10.49
C GLY A 91 -0.80 -21.22 -11.63
N SER A 92 -1.12 -19.96 -11.32
CA SER A 92 -1.18 -18.86 -12.28
C SER A 92 0.01 -17.92 -12.10
N SER A 93 0.51 -17.37 -13.20
CA SER A 93 1.46 -16.24 -13.19
C SER A 93 0.77 -14.89 -13.41
N TRP A 94 -0.56 -14.87 -13.35
CA TRP A 94 -1.42 -13.73 -13.65
C TRP A 94 -2.38 -13.52 -12.48
N CYS A 95 -2.42 -12.30 -11.93
CA CYS A 95 -3.18 -11.95 -10.72
C CYS A 95 -4.63 -11.48 -10.98
N GLY A 96 -5.04 -11.38 -12.23
CA GLY A 96 -6.40 -11.04 -12.66
C GLY A 96 -6.54 -9.59 -13.09
N MET A 97 -5.50 -8.77 -12.90
CA MET A 97 -5.54 -7.32 -13.11
C MET A 97 -4.52 -6.87 -14.16
N THR A 98 -4.93 -5.93 -15.00
CA THR A 98 -4.01 -5.17 -15.87
C THR A 98 -3.68 -3.84 -15.21
N LYS A 99 -2.58 -3.20 -15.64
CA LYS A 99 -2.22 -1.87 -15.14
C LYS A 99 -3.28 -0.84 -15.56
N GLY A 100 -3.66 0.01 -14.62
CA GLY A 100 -4.69 1.03 -14.82
C GLY A 100 -6.11 0.53 -14.55
N THR A 101 -6.28 -0.59 -13.85
CA THR A 101 -7.60 -1.08 -13.45
C THR A 101 -8.19 -0.15 -12.39
N THR A 102 -9.40 0.39 -12.62
CA THR A 102 -10.16 1.07 -11.56
C THR A 102 -10.90 0.02 -10.72
N LEU A 103 -10.72 0.03 -9.40
CA LEU A 103 -11.41 -0.88 -8.49
C LEU A 103 -12.90 -0.51 -8.41
N GLY A 104 -13.78 -1.48 -8.58
CA GLY A 104 -15.23 -1.27 -8.54
C GLY A 104 -15.71 -0.84 -7.15
N SER A 105 -16.54 0.20 -7.10
CA SER A 105 -17.23 0.69 -5.91
C SER A 105 -18.30 -0.32 -5.46
N GLN A 106 -18.15 -0.91 -4.27
CA GLN A 106 -19.30 -1.43 -3.51
C GLN A 106 -20.03 -0.32 -2.74
N GLN A 107 -19.70 0.95 -3.00
CA GLN A 107 -20.26 2.13 -2.33
C GLN A 107 -21.38 2.84 -3.12
N ASP A 108 -21.87 2.28 -4.23
CA ASP A 108 -23.01 2.84 -4.97
C ASP A 108 -24.39 2.29 -4.54
N ASP A 109 -24.47 1.30 -3.64
CA ASP A 109 -25.75 0.64 -3.29
C ASP A 109 -26.60 1.32 -2.20
N VAL A 110 -26.16 2.46 -1.63
CA VAL A 110 -26.94 3.15 -0.58
C VAL A 110 -27.84 4.28 -1.11
N LYS A 111 -27.67 4.73 -2.37
CA LYS A 111 -28.44 5.87 -2.92
C LYS A 111 -29.32 5.58 -4.14
N GLY A 112 -29.69 4.31 -4.35
CA GLY A 112 -30.57 3.88 -5.45
C GLY A 112 -32.02 3.54 -5.07
N ARG A 113 -32.39 3.55 -3.77
CA ARG A 113 -33.66 2.95 -3.30
C ARG A 113 -34.81 3.93 -2.99
N GLU A 114 -34.68 5.22 -3.28
CA GLU A 114 -35.68 6.25 -2.88
C GLU A 114 -36.28 7.04 -4.05
N ARG A 115 -36.30 6.49 -5.28
CA ARG A 115 -37.03 7.08 -6.43
C ARG A 115 -37.97 6.09 -7.12
N ARG A 116 -38.62 5.23 -6.35
CA ARG A 116 -39.76 4.42 -6.82
C ARG A 116 -40.77 4.25 -5.70
N GLU A 117 -41.48 5.33 -5.40
CA GLU A 117 -42.87 5.33 -4.89
C GLU A 117 -43.64 6.44 -5.60
#